data_AF-F0G4J7-F1
#
_entry.id   AF-F0G4J7-F1
#
_cell.length_a   1.000
_cell.length_b   1.000
_cell.length_c   1.000
_cell.angle_alpha   90.00
_cell.angle_beta   90.00
_cell.angle_gamma   90.00
#
_symmetry.space_group_name_H-M   'P 1'
#
loop_
_entity.id
_entity.type
_entity.pdbx_description
1 polymer ?
#
loop_
_entity_poly.entity_id
_entity_poly.type
_entity_poly.pdbx_seq_one_letter_code
_entity_poly.pdbx_strand_id
1 'polypeptide(L)' 'MRPSACPGLVRVVAAADGGLCRIKLPGGRLHARQARAIADAARAYGSGAIDATNRAN' A
#
# COMPACT_ATOMS: atom_id res chain seq x y z
N MET A 1 -3.01 7.87 -24.44
CA MET A 1 -2.29 7.82 -23.14
C MET A 1 -2.47 6.43 -22.54
N ARG A 2 -1.38 5.73 -22.18
CA ARG A 2 -1.49 4.52 -21.35
C ARG A 2 -1.97 4.94 -19.95
N PRO A 3 -2.94 4.24 -19.33
CA PRO A 3 -3.29 4.50 -17.94
C PRO A 3 -2.03 4.41 -17.09
N SER A 4 -1.79 5.39 -16.22
CA SER A 4 -0.73 5.24 -15.22
C SER A 4 -1.06 4.01 -14.38
N ALA A 5 -0.13 3.05 -14.37
CA ALA A 5 -0.29 1.87 -13.54
C ALA A 5 -0.45 2.32 -12.08
N CYS A 6 -1.39 1.72 -11.36
CA CYS A 6 -1.61 2.01 -9.95
C CYS A 6 -0.29 1.85 -9.19
N PRO A 7 0.11 2.82 -8.34
CA PRO A 7 1.34 2.72 -7.55
C PRO A 7 1.31 1.44 -6.74
N GLY A 8 2.25 0.55 -6.99
CA GLY A 8 2.34 -0.76 -6.34
C GLY A 8 3.71 -0.90 -5.68
N LEU A 9 3.92 -1.97 -4.92
CA LEU A 9 5.18 -2.20 -4.21
C LEU A 9 6.41 -2.22 -5.15
N VAL A 10 6.25 -2.62 -6.41
CA VAL A 10 7.33 -2.66 -7.42
C VAL A 10 7.53 -1.30 -8.11
N ARG A 11 6.59 -0.36 -7.92
CA ARG A 11 6.64 0.98 -8.51
C ARG A 11 6.07 2.00 -7.53
N VAL A 12 6.91 2.36 -6.56
CA VAL A 12 6.65 3.46 -5.63
C VAL A 12 6.68 4.77 -6.42
N VAL A 13 5.71 5.66 -6.17
CA VAL A 13 5.65 6.98 -6.81
C VAL A 13 5.89 8.07 -5.77
N ALA A 14 6.38 9.23 -6.19
CA ALA A 14 6.54 10.36 -5.29
C ALA A 14 5.18 10.95 -4.89
N ALA A 15 5.02 11.25 -3.61
CA ALA A 15 3.96 12.01 -2.97
C ALA A 15 4.56 13.17 -2.16
N ALA A 16 3.71 13.98 -1.53
CA ALA A 16 4.15 15.15 -0.77
C ALA A 16 5.02 14.80 0.46
N ASP A 17 4.83 13.61 1.01
CA ASP A 17 5.42 13.11 2.25
C ASP A 17 6.41 11.94 2.02
N GLY A 18 6.69 11.58 0.77
CA GLY A 18 7.63 10.52 0.42
C GLY A 18 7.11 9.58 -0.66
N GLY A 19 7.58 8.34 -0.65
CA GLY A 19 7.16 7.32 -1.60
C GLY A 19 5.82 6.69 -1.24
N LEU A 20 4.87 6.68 -2.19
CA LEU A 20 3.57 6.02 -2.05
C LEU A 20 3.51 4.72 -2.86
N CYS A 21 3.05 3.66 -2.22
CA CYS A 21 2.65 2.41 -2.88
C CYS A 21 1.32 1.91 -2.29
N ARG A 22 0.60 1.07 -3.05
CA ARG A 22 -0.68 0.49 -2.63
C ARG A 22 -0.65 -1.02 -2.74
N ILE A 23 -1.36 -1.68 -1.83
CA ILE A 23 -1.54 -3.12 -1.81
C ILE A 23 -2.94 -3.43 -2.31
N LYS A 24 -3.07 -4.21 -3.38
CA LYS A 24 -4.39 -4.64 -3.86
C LYS A 24 -4.92 -5.75 -2.96
N LEU A 25 -6.13 -5.58 -2.44
CA LEU A 25 -6.83 -6.58 -1.65
C LEU A 25 -7.95 -7.23 -2.50
N PRO A 26 -7.82 -8.51 -2.88
CA PRO A 26 -8.89 -9.21 -3.59
C PRO A 26 -10.21 -9.18 -2.81
N GLY A 27 -11.26 -8.62 -3.42
CA GLY A 27 -12.55 -8.43 -2.77
C GLY A 27 -12.52 -7.54 -1.53
N GLY A 28 -11.47 -6.73 -1.36
CA GLY A 28 -11.27 -5.90 -0.17
C GLY A 28 -10.99 -6.67 1.12
N ARG A 29 -10.63 -7.96 1.01
CA ARG A 29 -10.43 -8.83 2.17
C ARG A 29 -8.98 -8.78 2.64
N LEU A 30 -8.80 -8.58 3.94
CA LEU A 30 -7.51 -8.62 4.61
C LEU A 30 -7.58 -9.50 5.85
N HIS A 31 -6.83 -10.61 5.87
CA HIS A 31 -6.76 -11.46 7.06
C HIS A 31 -5.81 -10.86 8.09
N ALA A 32 -6.05 -11.16 9.37
CA ALA A 32 -5.22 -10.66 10.47
C ALA A 32 -3.71 -10.95 10.30
N ARG A 33 -3.33 -12.11 9.75
CA ARG A 33 -1.92 -12.44 9.46
C ARG A 33 -1.31 -11.52 8.39
N GLN A 34 -2.10 -11.15 7.38
CA GLN A 34 -1.65 -10.25 6.31
C GLN A 34 -1.52 -8.83 6.86
N ALA A 35 -2.49 -8.38 7.66
CA ALA A 35 -2.43 -7.07 8.32
C ALA A 35 -1.17 -6.92 9.18
N ARG A 36 -0.82 -7.95 9.97
CA ARG A 36 0.42 -7.98 10.76
C ARG A 36 1.67 -7.87 9.87
N ALA A 37 1.76 -8.67 8.80
CA ALA A 37 2.88 -8.60 7.88
C ALA A 37 3.03 -7.22 7.21
N ILE A 38 1.91 -6.58 6.84
CA ILE A 38 1.91 -5.21 6.29
C ILE A 38 2.42 -4.22 7.35
N ALA A 39 1.95 -4.33 8.59
CA ALA A 39 2.40 -3.46 9.68
C ALA A 39 3.91 -3.61 9.95
N ASP A 40 4.42 -4.83 9.96
CA ASP A 40 5.85 -5.09 10.18
C ASP A 40 6.69 -4.51 9.04
N ALA A 41 6.25 -4.69 7.78
CA ALA A 41 6.91 -4.09 6.62
C ALA A 41 6.88 -2.56 6.66
N ALA A 42 5.74 -1.95 7.03
CA ALA A 42 5.59 -0.51 7.11
C ALA A 42 6.53 0.10 8.17
N ARG A 43 6.72 -0.57 9.30
CA ARG A 43 7.68 -0.14 10.34
C ARG A 43 9.12 -0.33 9.94
N ALA A 44 9.45 -1.44 9.25
CA ALA A 44 10.83 -1.76 8.89
C ALA A 44 11.34 -0.95 7.70
N TYR A 45 10.45 -0.60 6.75
CA TYR A 45 10.85 -0.06 5.45
C TYR A 45 10.14 1.24 5.05
N GLY A 46 9.19 1.72 5.85
CA GLY A 46 8.39 2.92 5.58
C GLY A 46 8.28 3.83 6.80
N SER A 47 7.25 4.69 6.78
CA SER A 47 6.95 5.60 7.89
C SER A 47 6.25 4.93 9.07
N GLY A 48 5.87 3.65 8.95
CA GLY A 48 5.01 2.96 9.90
C GLY A 48 3.52 3.32 9.78
N ALA A 49 3.16 4.30 8.93
CA ALA A 49 1.76 4.68 8.70
C ALA A 49 1.12 3.83 7.60
N ILE A 50 -0.17 3.51 7.77
CA ILE A 50 -0.98 2.76 6.81
C ILE A 50 -2.37 3.38 6.79
N ASP A 51 -2.84 3.74 5.58
CA ASP A 51 -4.18 4.27 5.36
C ASP A 51 -5.03 3.26 4.60
N ALA A 52 -6.25 3.02 5.09
CA ALA A 52 -7.26 2.28 4.35
C ALA A 52 -8.03 3.24 3.43
N THR A 53 -8.18 2.87 2.16
CA THR A 53 -8.93 3.70 1.20
C THR A 53 -10.35 3.21 0.95
N ASN A 54 -11.20 4.09 0.43
CA ASN A 54 -12.55 3.75 -0.03
C ASN A 54 -12.58 2.85 -1.28
N ARG A 55 -11.41 2.46 -1.82
CA ARG A 55 -11.26 1.53 -2.94
C ARG A 55 -10.64 0.20 -2.50
N ALA A 56 -10.69 -0.09 -1.21
CA ALA A 56 -10.25 -1.36 -0.61
C ALA A 56 -8.79 -1.72 -0.97
N ASN A 57 -7.91 -0.74 -0.79
CA ASN A 57 -6.46 -0.87 -0.80
C ASN A 57 -5.87 -0.10 0.38
#